data_AF-A0A535LG99-F1
#
_entry.id   AF-A0A535LG99-F1
#
_cell.length_a   1.000
_cell.length_b   1.000
_cell.length_c   1.000
_cell.angle_alpha   90.00
_cell.angle_beta   90.00
_cell.angle_gamma   90.00
#
_symmetry.space_group_name_H-M   'P 1'
#
loop_
_entity.id
_entity.type
_entity.pdbx_description
1 polymer ?
#
loop_
_entity_poly.entity_id
_entity_poly.type
_entity_poly.pdbx_seq_one_letter_code
_entity_poly.pdbx_strand_id
1 'polypeptide(L)' 'RLVHVFAKSVIPGSDQIRGQRITLLDDADAYQIGKALGGMLVASVTGRTTNYVSGGERNSHQGPPGGNIVAAVVRTEA' A
#
# COMPACT_ATOMS: atom_id res chain seq x y z
N ARG A 1 -2.77 -13.32 17.19
CA ARG A 1 -1.62 -12.35 17.27
C ARG A 1 -0.97 -12.17 15.88
N LEU A 2 -0.69 -10.94 15.43
CA LEU A 2 -0.07 -10.67 14.11
C LEU A 2 1.39 -11.18 14.01
N VAL A 3 1.72 -11.86 12.92
CA VAL A 3 3.06 -12.33 12.55
C VAL A 3 3.68 -11.44 11.48
N HIS A 4 3.00 -11.25 10.35
CA HIS A 4 3.52 -10.46 9.23
C HIS A 4 2.38 -9.87 8.37
N VAL A 5 2.68 -8.81 7.62
CA VAL A 5 1.79 -8.24 6.60
C VAL A 5 2.51 -8.22 5.26
N PHE A 6 1.79 -8.67 4.23
CA PHE A 6 2.16 -8.51 2.82
C PHE A 6 1.18 -7.51 2.21
N ALA A 7 1.67 -6.38 1.74
CA ALA A 7 0.86 -5.37 1.07
C ALA A 7 1.45 -5.01 -0.29
N LYS A 8 0.57 -4.77 -1.26
CA LYS A 8 0.92 -4.15 -2.53
C LYS A 8 0.40 -2.70 -2.50
N SER A 9 1.27 -1.73 -2.72
CA SER A 9 0.96 -0.30 -2.75
C SER A 9 1.19 0.27 -4.14
N VAL A 10 0.24 0.03 -5.03
CA VAL A 10 0.27 0.49 -6.43
C VAL A 10 -0.21 1.93 -6.48
N ILE A 11 0.37 2.70 -7.39
CA ILE A 11 -0.06 4.08 -7.67
C ILE A 11 -1.50 4.04 -8.22
N PRO A 12 -2.44 4.88 -7.70
CA PRO A 12 -3.83 4.87 -8.13
C PRO A 12 -3.97 5.24 -9.62
N GLY A 13 -5.01 4.76 -10.30
CA GLY A 13 -5.27 5.12 -11.70
C GLY A 13 -5.85 6.52 -11.92
N SER A 14 -6.18 7.23 -10.84
CA SER A 14 -6.74 8.58 -10.84
C SER A 14 -5.97 9.46 -9.86
N ASP A 15 -5.88 10.76 -10.14
CA ASP A 15 -5.34 11.76 -9.22
C ASP A 15 -6.38 12.19 -8.17
N GLN A 16 -7.53 11.53 -8.09
CA GLN A 16 -8.58 11.85 -7.12
C GLN A 16 -8.64 10.79 -6.02
N ILE A 17 -8.47 11.22 -4.77
CA ILE A 17 -8.76 10.41 -3.59
C ILE A 17 -9.84 11.13 -2.78
N ARG A 18 -10.98 10.45 -2.58
CA ARG A 18 -12.14 11.03 -1.87
C ARG A 18 -12.60 12.38 -2.45
N GLY A 19 -12.55 12.52 -3.78
CA GLY A 19 -12.96 13.71 -4.51
C GLY A 19 -11.99 14.89 -4.42
N GLN A 20 -10.78 14.69 -3.91
CA GLN A 20 -9.74 15.71 -3.83
C GLN A 20 -8.53 15.30 -4.67
N ARG A 21 -7.95 16.27 -5.38
CA ARG A 21 -6.75 16.06 -6.18
C ARG A 21 -5.53 15.77 -5.29
N ILE A 22 -4.74 14.78 -5.69
CA ILE A 22 -3.43 14.45 -5.13
C ILE A 22 -2.33 14.64 -6.20
N THR A 23 -1.08 14.77 -5.78
CA THR A 23 0.07 15.02 -6.68
C THR A 23 0.78 13.75 -7.14
N LEU A 24 0.43 12.58 -6.58
CA LEU A 24 1.23 11.36 -6.71
C LEU A 24 1.41 10.89 -8.17
N LEU A 25 0.46 11.13 -9.07
CA LEU A 25 0.59 10.71 -10.47
C LEU A 25 1.61 11.54 -11.27
N ASP A 26 1.83 12.77 -10.86
CA ASP A 26 2.71 13.72 -11.53
C ASP A 26 4.10 13.75 -10.87
N ASP A 27 4.25 13.12 -9.71
CA ASP A 27 5.48 13.13 -8.93
C ASP A 27 6.57 12.25 -9.57
N ALA A 28 7.78 12.79 -9.69
CA ALA A 28 8.93 12.07 -10.24
C ALA A 28 9.34 10.87 -9.35
N ASP A 29 9.08 10.96 -8.06
CA ASP A 29 9.39 9.93 -7.07
C ASP A 29 8.17 9.08 -6.69
N ALA A 30 7.11 9.09 -7.51
CA ALA A 30 5.86 8.39 -7.23
C ALA A 30 6.05 6.90 -6.90
N TYR A 31 7.04 6.24 -7.54
CA TYR A 31 7.37 4.85 -7.27
C TYR A 31 7.81 4.64 -5.82
N GLN A 32 8.68 5.50 -5.29
CA GLN A 32 9.21 5.48 -3.93
C GLN A 32 8.14 5.93 -2.93
N ILE A 33 7.46 7.04 -3.23
CA ILE A 33 6.41 7.62 -2.38
C ILE A 33 5.26 6.63 -2.22
N GLY A 34 4.84 5.93 -3.27
CA GLY A 34 3.80 4.90 -3.21
C GLY A 34 4.13 3.78 -2.21
N LYS A 35 5.38 3.31 -2.20
CA LYS A 35 5.85 2.34 -1.20
C LYS A 35 5.93 2.94 0.21
N ALA A 36 6.44 4.16 0.34
CA ALA A 36 6.53 4.84 1.63
C ALA A 36 5.15 5.04 2.27
N LEU A 37 4.16 5.51 1.50
CA LEU A 37 2.79 5.70 1.95
C LEU A 37 2.17 4.39 2.45
N GLY A 38 2.26 3.32 1.65
CA GLY A 38 1.74 2.00 2.04
C GLY A 38 2.46 1.41 3.24
N GLY A 39 3.79 1.52 3.27
CA GLY A 39 4.65 1.06 4.37
C GLY A 39 4.30 1.75 5.69
N MET A 40 4.16 3.07 5.67
CA MET A 40 3.82 3.84 6.86
C MET A 40 2.37 3.62 7.31
N LEU A 41 1.42 3.43 6.39
CA LEU A 41 0.05 3.06 6.75
C LEU A 41 0.01 1.71 7.49
N VAL A 42 0.67 0.68 6.94
CA VAL A 42 0.76 -0.63 7.60
C VAL A 42 1.49 -0.53 8.93
N ALA A 43 2.59 0.24 9.01
CA ALA A 43 3.32 0.43 10.26
C ALA A 43 2.47 1.13 11.33
N SER A 44 1.68 2.13 10.96
CA SER A 44 0.82 2.88 11.88
C SER A 44 -0.25 2.01 12.55
N VAL A 45 -0.76 1.00 11.83
CA VAL A 45 -1.78 0.06 12.35
C VAL A 45 -1.14 -1.09 13.13
N THR A 46 0.01 -1.59 12.65
CA THR A 46 0.63 -2.81 13.19
C THR A 46 1.65 -2.56 14.30
N GLY A 47 2.14 -1.31 14.43
CA GLY A 47 3.26 -0.96 15.30
C GLY A 47 4.59 -1.56 14.86
N ARG A 48 4.74 -1.96 13.59
CA ARG A 48 5.93 -2.66 13.06
C ARG A 48 6.39 -2.06 11.74
N THR A 49 7.69 -1.92 11.57
CA THR A 49 8.32 -1.52 10.30
C THR A 49 8.82 -2.70 9.48
N THR A 50 8.87 -3.90 10.09
CA THR A 50 9.36 -5.14 9.48
C THR A 50 8.26 -5.89 8.71
N ASN A 51 7.54 -5.18 7.83
CA ASN A 51 6.49 -5.73 6.96
C ASN A 51 6.95 -5.74 5.49
N TYR A 52 6.41 -6.65 4.69
CA TYR A 52 6.67 -6.66 3.25
C TYR A 52 5.67 -5.75 2.54
N VAL A 53 6.14 -4.57 2.13
CA VAL A 53 5.37 -3.65 1.28
C VAL A 53 6.08 -3.46 -0.05
N SER A 54 5.49 -4.03 -1.09
CA SER A 54 5.95 -3.86 -2.47
C SER A 54 5.01 -2.91 -3.21
N GLY A 55 5.40 -2.40 -4.38
CA GLY A 55 4.55 -1.48 -5.13
C GLY A 55 5.31 -0.36 -5.82
N GLY A 56 4.58 0.71 -6.11
CA GLY A 56 5.04 1.88 -6.84
C GLY A 56 4.82 1.77 -8.35
N GLU A 57 4.40 0.62 -8.87
CA GLU A 57 4.06 0.50 -10.29
C GLU A 57 2.80 1.33 -10.60
N ARG A 58 2.72 1.85 -11.83
CA ARG A 58 1.49 2.44 -12.38
C ARG A 58 0.68 1.29 -12.97
N ASN A 59 -0.41 0.91 -12.31
CA ASN A 59 -1.26 -0.24 -12.66
C ASN A 59 -0.57 -1.61 -12.44
N SER A 60 -1.23 -2.53 -11.75
CA SER A 60 -0.62 -3.82 -11.36
C SER A 60 -1.42 -5.05 -11.78
N HIS A 61 -2.65 -4.86 -12.29
CA HIS A 61 -3.68 -5.91 -12.42
C HIS A 61 -3.95 -6.72 -11.12
N GLN A 62 -3.40 -6.29 -9.97
CA GLN A 62 -3.49 -6.94 -8.66
C GLN A 62 -4.47 -6.18 -7.77
N GLY A 63 -5.76 -6.40 -7.98
CA GLY A 63 -6.85 -5.77 -7.24
C GLY A 63 -7.87 -5.05 -8.14
N PRO A 64 -8.97 -4.53 -7.57
CA PRO A 64 -9.94 -3.74 -8.32
C PRO A 64 -9.38 -2.35 -8.69
N PRO A 65 -10.01 -1.62 -9.64
CA PRO A 65 -9.63 -0.23 -9.94
C PRO A 65 -9.60 0.66 -8.70
N GLY A 66 -8.46 1.35 -8.48
CA GLY A 66 -8.24 2.20 -7.30
C GLY A 66 -8.01 1.43 -5.99
N GLY A 67 -8.09 0.10 -6.01
CA GLY A 67 -7.81 -0.77 -4.88
C GLY A 67 -6.40 -1.36 -4.93
N ASN A 68 -6.02 -1.97 -3.82
CA ASN A 68 -4.75 -2.65 -3.61
C ASN A 68 -4.98 -3.91 -2.76
N ILE A 69 -4.12 -4.91 -2.89
CA ILE A 69 -4.23 -6.16 -2.11
C ILE A 69 -3.38 -6.05 -0.84
N VAL A 70 -3.94 -6.54 0.27
CA VAL A 70 -3.23 -6.73 1.54
C VAL A 70 -3.59 -8.09 2.13
N ALA A 71 -2.60 -8.77 2.69
CA ALA A 71 -2.74 -10.04 3.39
C ALA A 71 -1.99 -10.00 4.72
N ALA A 72 -2.50 -10.70 5.73
CA ALA A 72 -1.87 -10.79 7.04
C ALA A 72 -1.72 -12.25 7.47
N VAL A 73 -0.54 -12.60 7.97
CA VAL A 73 -0.30 -13.86 8.65
C VAL A 73 -0.49 -13.62 10.14
N VAL A 74 -1.38 -14.40 10.75
CA VAL A 74 -1.68 -14.33 12.18
C VAL A 74 -1.49 -15.70 12.80
N ARG A 75 -1.10 -15.72 14.07
CA ARG A 75 -1.22 -16.93 14.88
C ARG A 75 -2.70 -17.19 15.09
N THR A 76 -3.18 -18.35 14.65
CA THR A 76 -4.38 -18.98 15.19
C THR A 76 -4.08 -19.37 16.64
N GLU A 77 -5.05 -19.27 17.53
CA GLU A 77 -4.89 -19.82 18.87
C GLU A 77 -4.72 -21.34 18.78
N ALA A 78 -4.09 -21.93 19.79
CA ALA A 78 -4.18 -23.35 20.06
C ALA A 78 -5.36 -23.58 21.00
#